data_AF-A0A1C6HAB1-F1
#
_entry.id   AF-A0A1C6HAB1-F1
#
_cell.length_a   1.000
_cell.length_b   1.000
_cell.length_c   1.000
_cell.angle_alpha   90.00
_cell.angle_beta   90.00
_cell.angle_gamma   90.00
#
_symmetry.space_group_name_H-M   'P 1'
#
loop_
_entity.id
_entity.type
_entity.pdbx_description
1 polymer ?
#
loop_
_entity_poly.entity_id
_entity_poly.type
_entity_poly.pdbx_seq_one_letter_code
_entity_poly.pdbx_strand_id
1 'polypeptide(L)'
;MGTKGKREEKTDGLKPKGIQRLRELREENTDLRIKLGELERELEKEHIEHQVDSILWDYASGTPALPVKEEAEPPAAPHGGHRAAPQNSRAHGFAHIMGNLMFYLAIVLLLAGAVMIRSTRSGAPVSIAGYSGLVVLSESMQDVIPKGSFILTRHVEPETLQIGDDITFMTNSVTCVTHRIVDIRPQPDGTLAFQTKGVNNQTPDSNLAAAGNVVGKVVYHNLLLGQIAQWISANWPLVVFLLAVWAALSWVLKRTMRPTAKEGGRRLQKRNSAPAEPAGTARNR
;
A
#
# COMPACT_ATOMS: atom_id res chain seq x y z
N MET A 1 33.86 45.96 41.04
CA MET A 1 32.71 46.62 40.38
C MET A 1 33.09 46.93 38.94
N GLY A 2 32.40 46.30 37.99
CA GLY A 2 32.77 46.29 36.57
C GLY A 2 32.20 47.46 35.77
N THR A 3 33.01 47.99 34.87
CA THR A 3 32.60 48.93 33.81
C THR A 3 32.22 48.15 32.56
N LYS A 4 30.91 48.12 32.24
CA LYS A 4 30.34 47.55 31.02
C LYS A 4 30.64 48.48 29.83
N GLY A 5 31.58 48.08 28.97
CA GLY A 5 31.76 48.67 27.64
C GLY A 5 30.70 48.13 26.67
N LYS A 6 29.95 49.04 26.04
CA LYS A 6 29.01 48.79 24.94
C LYS A 6 29.68 47.97 23.83
N ARG A 7 29.11 46.81 23.49
CA ARG A 7 29.31 46.18 22.17
C ARG A 7 28.33 46.84 21.21
N GLU A 8 28.86 47.59 20.26
CA GLU A 8 28.12 48.06 19.09
C GLU A 8 27.75 46.84 18.24
N GLU A 9 26.44 46.60 18.12
CA GLU A 9 25.85 45.58 17.27
C GLU A 9 25.92 46.09 15.82
N LYS A 10 26.93 45.63 15.10
CA LYS A 10 27.10 45.87 13.67
C LYS A 10 26.04 45.05 12.92
N THR A 11 24.84 45.60 12.79
CA THR A 11 23.83 45.10 11.85
C THR A 11 24.33 45.38 10.43
N ASP A 12 25.05 44.42 9.86
CA ASP A 12 25.45 44.46 8.46
C ASP A 12 24.18 44.46 7.60
N GLY A 13 23.90 45.62 7.00
CA GLY A 13 22.71 45.84 6.20
C GLY A 13 22.64 44.85 5.04
N LEU A 14 21.55 44.09 4.99
CA LEU A 14 21.21 43.26 3.84
C LEU A 14 21.18 44.17 2.60
N LYS A 15 22.13 43.97 1.67
CA LYS A 15 22.25 44.79 0.45
C LYS A 15 20.87 44.93 -0.22
N PRO A 16 20.48 46.13 -0.72
CA PRO A 16 19.13 46.39 -1.21
C PRO A 16 18.66 45.41 -2.31
N LYS A 17 19.60 44.86 -3.10
CA LYS A 17 19.33 43.81 -4.10
C LYS A 17 18.83 42.50 -3.49
N GLY A 18 19.31 42.11 -2.30
CA GLY A 18 18.88 40.87 -1.62
C GLY A 18 17.45 40.96 -1.07
N ILE A 19 17.07 42.14 -0.55
CA ILE A 19 15.70 42.39 -0.08
C ILE A 19 14.71 42.35 -1.25
N GLN A 20 15.11 42.92 -2.41
CA GLN A 20 14.29 42.89 -3.61
C GLN A 20 14.10 41.48 -4.14
N ARG A 21 15.16 40.67 -4.15
CA ARG A 21 15.09 39.25 -4.55
C ARG A 21 14.20 38.42 -3.63
N LEU A 22 14.23 38.68 -2.33
CA LEU A 22 13.34 38.00 -1.36
C LEU A 22 11.88 38.39 -1.55
N ARG A 23 11.59 39.62 -1.98
CA ARG A 23 10.23 40.07 -2.31
C ARG A 23 9.71 39.37 -3.57
N GLU A 24 10.53 39.31 -4.62
CA GLU A 24 10.21 38.58 -5.86
C GLU A 24 9.90 37.10 -5.57
N LEU A 25 10.76 36.43 -4.80
CA LEU A 25 10.56 35.02 -4.44
C LEU A 25 9.29 34.80 -3.60
N ARG A 26 8.92 35.77 -2.75
CA ARG A 26 7.69 35.69 -1.96
C ARG A 26 6.44 35.84 -2.84
N GLU A 27 6.48 36.75 -3.81
CA GLU A 27 5.39 36.93 -4.77
C GLU A 27 5.23 35.70 -5.66
N GLU A 28 6.33 35.14 -6.17
CA GLU A 28 6.35 33.91 -6.96
C GLU A 28 5.78 32.71 -6.17
N ASN A 29 6.16 32.57 -4.89
CA ASN A 29 5.60 31.52 -4.04
C ASN A 29 4.09 31.69 -3.79
N THR A 30 3.61 32.93 -3.76
CA THR A 30 2.19 33.22 -3.56
C THR A 30 1.39 32.87 -4.82
N ASP A 31 1.90 33.24 -6.00
CA ASP A 31 1.30 32.88 -7.30
C ASP A 31 1.24 31.37 -7.51
N LEU A 32 2.32 30.65 -7.18
CA LEU A 32 2.36 29.19 -7.26
C LEU A 32 1.32 28.52 -6.35
N ARG A 33 1.08 29.07 -5.15
CA ARG A 33 0.06 28.53 -4.22
C ARG A 33 -1.36 28.75 -4.74
N ILE A 34 -1.61 29.87 -5.44
CA ILE A 34 -2.91 30.14 -6.07
C ILE A 34 -3.14 29.17 -7.23
N LYS A 35 -2.16 28.99 -8.12
CA LYS A 35 -2.22 28.04 -9.23
C LYS A 35 -2.41 26.59 -8.78
N LEU A 36 -1.74 26.19 -7.69
CA LEU A 36 -1.91 24.86 -7.11
C LEU A 36 -3.35 24.65 -6.62
N GLY A 37 -3.94 25.64 -5.93
CA GLY A 37 -5.33 25.55 -5.48
C GLY A 37 -6.36 25.62 -6.62
N GLU A 38 -6.02 26.18 -7.78
CA GLU A 38 -6.84 26.09 -8.99
C GLU A 38 -6.80 24.69 -9.59
N LEU A 39 -5.60 24.11 -9.73
CA LEU A 39 -5.42 22.74 -10.22
C LEU A 39 -6.09 21.69 -9.31
N GLU A 40 -6.01 21.85 -7.99
CA GLU A 40 -6.70 20.96 -7.04
C GLU A 40 -8.23 21.00 -7.22
N ARG A 41 -8.80 22.19 -7.45
CA ARG A 41 -10.24 22.35 -7.71
C ARG A 41 -10.66 21.76 -9.05
N GLU A 42 -9.81 21.86 -10.06
CA GLU A 42 -10.07 21.28 -11.39
C GLU A 42 -10.01 19.74 -11.34
N LEU A 43 -9.05 19.17 -10.61
CA LEU A 43 -8.95 17.74 -10.36
C LEU A 43 -10.16 17.21 -9.55
N GLU A 44 -10.61 17.95 -8.54
CA GLU A 44 -11.80 17.60 -7.76
C GLU A 44 -13.06 17.62 -8.62
N LYS A 45 -13.18 18.59 -9.53
CA LYS A 45 -14.29 18.68 -10.47
C LYS A 45 -14.32 17.52 -11.47
N GLU A 46 -13.17 17.16 -12.06
CA GLU A 46 -13.07 15.97 -12.93
C GLU A 46 -13.44 14.68 -12.18
N HIS A 47 -13.00 14.54 -10.91
CA HIS A 47 -13.32 13.38 -10.10
C HIS A 47 -14.83 13.26 -9.82
N ILE A 48 -15.48 14.38 -9.49
CA ILE A 48 -16.93 14.43 -9.27
C ILE A 48 -17.69 14.12 -10.55
N GLU A 49 -17.30 14.70 -11.69
CA GLU A 49 -17.93 14.42 -12.99
C GLU A 49 -17.83 12.93 -13.35
N HIS A 50 -16.66 12.31 -13.16
CA HIS A 50 -16.47 10.89 -13.42
C HIS A 50 -17.28 9.99 -12.47
N GLN A 51 -17.50 10.40 -11.21
CA GLN A 51 -18.39 9.68 -10.31
C GLN A 51 -19.86 9.80 -10.74
N VAL A 52 -20.31 10.99 -11.13
CA VAL A 52 -21.68 11.23 -11.59
C VAL A 52 -21.99 10.42 -12.84
N ASP A 53 -21.08 10.39 -13.83
CA ASP A 53 -21.25 9.57 -15.04
C ASP A 53 -21.34 8.08 -14.73
N SER A 54 -20.55 7.60 -13.76
CA SER A 54 -20.61 6.19 -13.34
C SER A 54 -21.96 5.82 -12.70
N ILE A 55 -22.55 6.74 -11.94
CA ILE A 55 -23.87 6.57 -11.30
C ILE A 55 -24.99 6.67 -12.33
N LEU A 56 -24.89 7.61 -13.27
CA LEU A 56 -25.86 7.76 -14.36
C LEU A 56 -25.87 6.54 -15.28
N TRP A 57 -24.72 5.93 -15.54
CA TRP A 57 -24.63 4.67 -16.29
C TRP A 57 -25.31 3.50 -15.57
N ASP A 58 -25.16 3.40 -14.25
CA ASP A 58 -25.82 2.38 -13.43
C ASP A 58 -27.35 2.57 -13.40
N TYR A 59 -27.83 3.82 -13.41
CA TYR A 59 -29.26 4.15 -13.48
C TYR A 59 -29.85 3.90 -14.88
N ALA A 60 -29.13 4.24 -15.95
CA ALA A 60 -29.56 4.03 -17.33
C ALA A 60 -29.59 2.55 -17.74
N SER A 61 -28.81 1.71 -17.06
CA SER A 61 -28.73 0.26 -17.32
C SER A 61 -29.73 -0.59 -16.51
N GLY A 62 -30.53 0.02 -15.62
CA GLY A 62 -31.57 -0.64 -14.83
C GLY A 62 -32.99 -0.20 -15.20
N THR A 63 -33.78 -1.06 -15.83
CA THR A 63 -35.23 -0.85 -16.00
C THR A 63 -35.97 -1.14 -14.70
N PRO A 64 -36.74 -0.21 -14.11
CA PRO A 64 -37.69 -0.55 -13.06
C PRO A 64 -39.02 -0.93 -13.72
N ALA A 65 -39.31 -2.23 -13.80
CA ALA A 65 -40.64 -2.70 -14.15
C ALA A 65 -41.62 -2.36 -13.02
N LEU A 66 -42.48 -1.36 -13.24
CA LEU A 66 -43.66 -1.13 -12.42
C LEU A 66 -44.64 -2.31 -12.60
N PRO A 67 -45.30 -2.80 -11.53
CA PRO A 67 -46.33 -3.83 -11.69
C PRO A 67 -47.61 -3.16 -12.21
N VAL A 68 -47.98 -3.46 -13.46
CA VAL A 68 -49.32 -3.17 -13.98
C VAL A 68 -50.32 -4.07 -13.24
N LYS A 69 -51.34 -3.44 -12.69
CA LYS A 69 -52.46 -4.03 -11.98
C LYS A 69 -53.46 -4.53 -13.04
N GLU A 70 -53.67 -5.84 -13.13
CA GLU A 70 -54.68 -6.43 -14.02
C GLU A 70 -55.80 -7.08 -13.18
N GLU A 71 -57.03 -6.84 -13.63
CA GLU A 71 -58.31 -7.04 -12.94
C GLU A 71 -58.70 -8.50 -12.69
N ALA A 72 -59.67 -8.66 -11.79
CA ALA A 72 -60.07 -9.89 -11.14
C ALA A 72 -61.11 -10.73 -11.91
N GLU A 73 -61.02 -12.06 -11.76
CA GLU A 73 -62.13 -13.02 -11.90
C GLU A 73 -61.96 -14.17 -10.86
N PRO A 74 -63.00 -14.64 -10.15
CA PRO A 74 -62.92 -15.80 -9.23
C PRO A 74 -63.78 -17.00 -9.70
N PRO A 75 -63.77 -18.16 -9.02
CA PRO A 75 -62.67 -19.11 -8.84
C PRO A 75 -63.04 -20.54 -9.31
N ALA A 76 -62.04 -21.36 -9.66
CA ALA A 76 -62.17 -22.83 -9.67
C ALA A 76 -61.01 -23.45 -8.89
N ALA A 77 -61.35 -24.29 -7.91
CA ALA A 77 -60.47 -24.86 -6.89
C ALA A 77 -59.71 -26.14 -7.37
N PRO A 78 -58.99 -26.89 -6.51
CA PRO A 78 -57.56 -26.74 -6.28
C PRO A 78 -56.76 -28.01 -6.63
N HIS A 79 -55.56 -27.88 -7.22
CA HIS A 79 -54.58 -28.97 -7.19
C HIS A 79 -53.19 -28.45 -6.81
N GLY A 80 -52.66 -29.06 -5.75
CA GLY A 80 -51.43 -28.65 -5.08
C GLY A 80 -50.16 -28.89 -5.90
N GLY A 81 -49.14 -28.12 -5.55
CA GLY A 81 -47.77 -28.30 -6.03
C GLY A 81 -46.90 -27.16 -5.53
N HIS A 82 -46.02 -27.45 -4.59
CA HIS A 82 -45.11 -26.50 -3.97
C HIS A 82 -44.27 -25.76 -5.04
N ARG A 83 -44.43 -24.44 -5.15
CA ARG A 83 -43.46 -23.58 -5.85
C ARG A 83 -42.26 -23.36 -4.92
N ALA A 84 -41.12 -23.95 -5.26
CA ALA A 84 -39.85 -23.63 -4.62
C ALA A 84 -39.44 -22.19 -5.00
N ALA A 85 -39.20 -21.35 -3.99
CA ALA A 85 -38.60 -20.04 -4.18
C ALA A 85 -37.14 -20.17 -4.69
N PRO A 86 -36.65 -19.27 -5.56
CA PRO A 86 -35.28 -19.34 -6.05
C PRO A 86 -34.31 -18.97 -4.92
N GLN A 87 -33.50 -19.93 -4.47
CA GLN A 87 -32.41 -19.67 -3.53
C GLN A 87 -31.27 -18.91 -4.23
N ASN A 88 -30.98 -17.73 -3.69
CA ASN A 88 -29.92 -16.83 -4.11
C ASN A 88 -28.54 -17.51 -3.96
N SER A 89 -28.00 -18.06 -5.03
CA SER A 89 -26.72 -18.81 -5.05
C SER A 89 -25.47 -17.93 -5.23
N ARG A 90 -25.61 -16.60 -5.17
CA ARG A 90 -24.49 -15.65 -5.41
C ARG A 90 -23.49 -15.52 -4.25
N ALA A 91 -23.83 -15.96 -3.03
CA ALA A 91 -22.98 -15.75 -1.85
C ALA A 91 -21.75 -16.68 -1.78
N HIS A 92 -21.76 -17.85 -2.45
CA HIS A 92 -20.70 -18.85 -2.29
C HIS A 92 -19.43 -18.58 -3.13
N GLY A 93 -19.52 -17.81 -4.22
CA GLY A 93 -18.34 -17.45 -5.02
C GLY A 93 -17.43 -16.45 -4.33
N PHE A 94 -18.03 -15.46 -3.65
CA PHE A 94 -17.30 -14.34 -3.06
C PHE A 94 -16.44 -14.74 -1.85
N ALA A 95 -16.94 -15.66 -1.01
CA ALA A 95 -16.20 -16.17 0.14
C ALA A 95 -14.94 -16.96 -0.24
N HIS A 96 -14.96 -17.65 -1.40
CA HIS A 96 -13.80 -18.38 -1.91
C HIS A 96 -12.73 -17.46 -2.50
N ILE A 97 -13.14 -16.40 -3.19
CA ILE A 97 -12.24 -15.40 -3.77
C ILE A 97 -11.55 -14.59 -2.66
N MET A 98 -12.31 -14.18 -1.64
CA MET A 98 -11.78 -13.46 -0.48
C MET A 98 -10.74 -14.30 0.30
N GLY A 99 -11.01 -15.60 0.49
CA GLY A 99 -10.08 -16.51 1.16
C GLY A 99 -8.78 -16.71 0.39
N ASN A 100 -8.83 -16.84 -0.93
CA ASN A 100 -7.64 -16.95 -1.76
C ASN A 100 -6.82 -15.64 -1.76
N LEU A 101 -7.48 -14.49 -1.89
CA LEU A 101 -6.81 -13.19 -1.85
C LEU A 101 -6.02 -13.00 -0.54
N MET A 102 -6.61 -13.38 0.58
CA MET A 102 -5.98 -13.27 1.89
C MET A 102 -4.87 -14.30 2.12
N PHE A 103 -4.98 -15.50 1.56
CA PHE A 103 -3.91 -16.50 1.58
C PHE A 103 -2.67 -16.00 0.83
N TYR A 104 -2.86 -15.46 -0.38
CA TYR A 104 -1.75 -14.88 -1.15
C TYR A 104 -1.17 -13.64 -0.46
N LEU A 105 -2.00 -12.78 0.14
CA LEU A 105 -1.52 -11.64 0.93
C LEU A 105 -0.66 -12.08 2.12
N ALA A 106 -1.06 -13.12 2.84
CA ALA A 106 -0.29 -13.67 3.95
C ALA A 106 1.06 -14.25 3.49
N ILE A 107 1.11 -14.91 2.32
CA ILE A 107 2.36 -15.39 1.72
C ILE A 107 3.26 -14.22 1.33
N VAL A 108 2.70 -13.17 0.71
CA VAL A 108 3.46 -11.97 0.34
C VAL A 108 4.04 -11.29 1.59
N LEU A 109 3.26 -11.18 2.67
CA LEU A 109 3.72 -10.61 3.94
C LEU A 109 4.77 -11.50 4.64
N LEU A 110 4.62 -12.82 4.56
CA LEU A 110 5.62 -13.78 5.06
C LEU A 110 6.93 -13.67 4.29
N LEU A 111 6.86 -13.58 2.95
CA LEU A 111 8.03 -13.40 2.09
C LEU A 111 8.69 -12.05 2.34
N ALA A 112 7.91 -10.97 2.47
CA ALA A 112 8.41 -9.65 2.82
C ALA A 112 9.10 -9.66 4.20
N GLY A 113 8.51 -10.33 5.19
CA GLY A 113 9.10 -10.53 6.51
C GLY A 113 10.40 -11.35 6.45
N ALA A 114 10.42 -12.44 5.68
CA ALA A 114 11.62 -13.25 5.49
C ALA A 114 12.75 -12.49 4.79
N VAL A 115 12.43 -11.65 3.80
CA VAL A 115 13.35 -10.72 3.15
C VAL A 115 13.91 -9.70 4.15
N MET A 116 13.05 -9.15 5.01
CA MET A 116 13.44 -8.21 6.06
C MET A 116 14.38 -8.84 7.10
N ILE A 117 14.12 -10.10 7.50
CA ILE A 117 14.99 -10.90 8.38
C ILE A 117 16.32 -11.25 7.70
N ARG A 118 16.32 -11.48 6.37
CA ARG A 118 17.56 -11.74 5.63
C ARG A 118 18.42 -10.49 5.50
N SER A 119 17.79 -9.33 5.29
CA SER A 119 18.47 -8.03 5.24
C SER A 119 19.23 -7.71 6.54
N THR A 120 18.71 -8.16 7.69
CA THR A 120 19.37 -7.99 9.00
C THR A 120 20.55 -8.94 9.23
N ARG A 121 20.66 -10.06 8.49
CA ARG A 121 21.80 -10.99 8.57
C ARG A 121 22.95 -10.67 7.62
N SER A 122 22.68 -10.11 6.44
CA SER A 122 23.71 -9.78 5.44
C SER A 122 24.19 -8.34 5.48
N GLY A 123 23.53 -7.45 6.22
CA GLY A 123 23.93 -6.04 6.38
C GLY A 123 23.70 -5.16 5.13
N ALA A 124 23.65 -5.77 3.94
CA ALA A 124 23.26 -5.13 2.70
C ALA A 124 21.73 -5.00 2.62
N PRO A 125 21.20 -3.82 2.22
CA PRO A 125 19.78 -3.62 1.95
C PRO A 125 19.31 -4.54 0.82
N VAL A 126 18.20 -5.24 1.02
CA VAL A 126 17.62 -6.04 -0.06
C VAL A 126 16.97 -5.11 -1.07
N SER A 127 17.52 -5.10 -2.29
CA SER A 127 16.94 -4.39 -3.42
C SER A 127 15.98 -5.28 -4.19
N ILE A 128 14.74 -4.83 -4.38
CA ILE A 128 13.74 -5.47 -5.23
C ILE A 128 13.46 -4.52 -6.39
N ALA A 129 13.75 -4.97 -7.62
CA ALA A 129 13.57 -4.17 -8.84
C ALA A 129 14.28 -2.79 -8.78
N GLY A 130 15.42 -2.70 -8.10
CA GLY A 130 16.17 -1.46 -7.93
C GLY A 130 15.66 -0.56 -6.79
N TYR A 131 14.69 -1.01 -6.00
CA TYR A 131 14.20 -0.28 -4.83
C TYR A 131 14.60 -0.96 -3.52
N SER A 132 15.01 -0.18 -2.53
CA SER A 132 15.35 -0.68 -1.20
C SER A 132 14.55 0.06 -0.14
N GLY A 133 13.90 -0.68 0.76
CA GLY A 133 13.18 -0.12 1.89
C GLY A 133 14.02 -0.17 3.16
N LEU A 134 14.18 0.95 3.86
CA LEU A 134 14.90 1.03 5.13
C LEU A 134 14.09 1.82 6.17
N VAL A 135 14.46 1.67 7.44
CA VAL A 135 13.93 2.49 8.53
C VAL A 135 15.06 3.36 9.08
N VAL A 136 14.80 4.66 9.23
CA VAL A 136 15.77 5.63 9.74
C VAL A 136 15.95 5.44 11.25
N LEU A 137 17.19 5.24 11.68
CA LEU A 137 17.52 4.95 13.08
C LEU A 137 18.08 6.15 13.85
N SER A 138 18.55 7.19 13.15
CA SER A 138 19.18 8.39 13.72
C SER A 138 18.36 9.66 13.48
N GLU A 139 18.70 10.72 14.22
CA GLU A 139 18.08 12.05 14.12
C GLU A 139 18.91 13.02 13.24
N SER A 140 19.90 12.51 12.48
CA SER A 140 20.79 13.35 11.65
C SER A 140 20.07 14.05 10.48
N MET A 141 18.91 13.52 10.09
CA MET A 141 18.04 14.09 9.05
C MET A 141 16.70 14.58 9.63
N GLN A 142 16.55 14.73 10.95
CA GLN A 142 15.28 14.93 11.65
C GLN A 142 14.36 16.01 11.05
N ASP A 143 14.91 17.10 10.51
CA ASP A 143 14.12 18.21 9.93
C ASP A 143 13.46 17.86 8.58
N VAL A 144 14.00 16.88 7.86
CA VAL A 144 13.52 16.47 6.53
C VAL A 144 12.98 15.04 6.55
N ILE A 145 13.68 14.14 7.24
CA ILE A 145 13.34 12.73 7.40
C ILE A 145 13.43 12.40 8.90
N PRO A 146 12.30 12.43 9.62
CA PRO A 146 12.26 12.14 11.04
C PRO A 146 12.78 10.74 11.36
N LYS A 147 13.44 10.58 12.52
CA LYS A 147 13.82 9.28 13.04
C LYS A 147 12.61 8.36 13.14
N GLY A 148 12.83 7.10 12.77
CA GLY A 148 11.81 6.07 12.73
C GLY A 148 10.97 6.07 11.46
N SER A 149 11.21 6.98 10.50
CA SER A 149 10.55 6.96 9.20
C SER A 149 10.98 5.77 8.35
N PHE A 150 10.03 5.23 7.61
CA PHE A 150 10.33 4.34 6.49
C PHE A 150 10.80 5.18 5.32
N ILE A 151 11.92 4.79 4.70
CA ILE A 151 12.44 5.39 3.49
C ILE A 151 12.46 4.35 2.37
N LEU A 152 12.06 4.79 1.19
CA LEU A 152 12.22 4.05 -0.05
C LEU A 152 13.32 4.71 -0.85
N THR A 153 14.34 3.94 -1.19
CA THR A 153 15.44 4.38 -2.04
C THR A 153 15.37 3.68 -3.39
N ARG A 154 15.80 4.39 -4.43
CA ARG A 154 15.92 3.87 -5.79
C ARG A 154 17.38 3.87 -6.19
N HIS A 155 17.85 2.77 -6.73
CA HIS A 155 19.15 2.69 -7.36
C HIS A 155 19.17 3.60 -8.59
N VAL A 156 20.15 4.49 -8.64
CA VAL A 156 20.36 5.46 -9.71
C VAL A 156 21.85 5.46 -10.09
N GLU A 157 22.14 5.76 -11.34
CA GLU A 157 23.52 5.91 -11.80
C GLU A 157 24.18 7.07 -11.03
N PRO A 158 25.39 6.88 -10.46
CA PRO A 158 26.05 7.90 -9.65
C PRO A 158 26.24 9.25 -10.36
N GLU A 159 26.38 9.23 -11.69
CA GLU A 159 26.54 10.42 -12.54
C GLU A 159 25.27 11.30 -12.59
N THR A 160 24.12 10.72 -12.26
CA THR A 160 22.84 11.44 -12.22
C THR A 160 22.57 12.13 -10.89
N LEU A 161 23.37 11.81 -9.85
CA LEU A 161 23.22 12.38 -8.52
C LEU A 161 23.71 13.84 -8.51
N GLN A 162 22.96 14.68 -7.79
CA GLN A 162 23.23 16.11 -7.71
C GLN A 162 23.40 16.59 -6.27
N ILE A 163 24.07 17.73 -6.11
CA ILE A 163 24.12 18.42 -4.82
C ILE A 163 22.69 18.73 -4.38
N GLY A 164 22.37 18.37 -3.13
CA GLY A 164 21.02 18.48 -2.58
C GLY A 164 20.24 17.17 -2.55
N ASP A 165 20.68 16.13 -3.26
CA ASP A 165 20.03 14.82 -3.21
C ASP A 165 20.28 14.13 -1.87
N ASP A 166 19.23 13.50 -1.33
CA ASP A 166 19.32 12.63 -0.17
C ASP A 166 19.63 11.21 -0.63
N ILE A 167 20.77 10.66 -0.20
CA ILE A 167 21.23 9.33 -0.60
C ILE A 167 21.44 8.45 0.60
N THR A 168 21.17 7.16 0.42
CA THR A 168 21.59 6.12 1.35
C THR A 168 22.84 5.44 0.80
N PHE A 169 23.88 5.35 1.61
CA PHE A 169 25.13 4.71 1.26
C PHE A 169 25.65 3.83 2.40
N MET A 170 26.49 2.86 2.06
CA MET A 170 27.14 1.99 3.02
C MET A 170 28.44 2.62 3.51
N THR A 171 28.53 2.89 4.82
CA THR A 171 29.82 3.29 5.44
C THR A 171 30.68 2.08 5.73
N ASN A 172 30.05 0.95 6.03
CA ASN A 172 30.68 -0.33 6.36
C ASN A 172 29.89 -1.44 5.67
N SER A 173 30.37 -2.70 5.72
CA SER A 173 29.66 -3.87 5.18
C SER A 173 28.25 -4.11 5.75
N VAL A 174 27.92 -3.49 6.89
CA VAL A 174 26.64 -3.71 7.59
C VAL A 174 25.88 -2.43 7.95
N THR A 175 26.48 -1.25 7.74
CA THR A 175 25.91 0.01 8.23
C THR A 175 25.56 0.91 7.05
N CYS A 176 24.28 1.23 6.94
CA CYS A 176 23.78 2.21 5.98
C CYS A 176 23.54 3.55 6.68
N VAL A 177 23.91 4.63 6.02
CA VAL A 177 23.71 6.01 6.47
C VAL A 177 22.96 6.76 5.37
N THR A 178 22.02 7.63 5.76
CA THR A 178 21.25 8.45 4.82
C THR A 178 21.51 9.91 5.11
N HIS A 179 22.15 10.62 4.17
CA HIS A 179 22.51 12.02 4.31
C HIS A 179 22.36 12.75 2.96
N ARG A 180 22.42 14.09 3.00
CA ARG A 180 22.32 14.94 1.81
C ARG A 180 23.69 15.16 1.18
N ILE A 181 23.78 15.09 -0.14
CA ILE A 181 24.98 15.46 -0.88
C ILE A 181 25.18 16.99 -0.77
N VAL A 182 26.36 17.39 -0.30
CA VAL A 182 26.76 18.81 -0.20
C VAL A 182 27.87 19.18 -1.18
N ASP A 183 28.63 18.20 -1.67
CA ASP A 183 29.69 18.38 -2.66
C ASP A 183 29.92 17.07 -3.45
N ILE A 184 30.37 17.18 -4.70
CA ILE A 184 30.66 16.04 -5.58
C ILE A 184 32.10 16.17 -6.06
N ARG A 185 32.91 15.15 -5.79
CA ARG A 185 34.34 15.16 -6.08
C ARG A 185 34.71 14.03 -7.04
N PRO A 186 35.43 14.32 -8.14
CA PRO A 186 36.05 13.27 -8.93
C PRO A 186 37.20 12.64 -8.16
N GLN A 187 37.35 11.32 -8.26
CA GLN A 187 38.46 10.55 -7.72
C GLN A 187 39.55 10.32 -8.78
N PRO A 188 40.79 10.02 -8.38
CA PRO A 188 41.90 9.77 -9.31
C PRO A 188 41.68 8.57 -10.25
N ASP A 189 40.83 7.62 -9.86
CA ASP A 189 40.44 6.45 -10.66
C ASP A 189 39.33 6.74 -11.68
N GLY A 190 38.87 8.00 -11.76
CA GLY A 190 37.79 8.43 -12.64
C GLY A 190 36.39 8.23 -12.06
N THR A 191 36.25 7.69 -10.84
CA THR A 191 34.95 7.52 -10.19
C THR A 191 34.51 8.78 -9.44
N LEU A 192 33.23 8.86 -9.08
CA LEU A 192 32.71 9.94 -8.25
C LEU A 192 32.77 9.58 -6.76
N ALA A 193 32.95 10.61 -5.93
CA ALA A 193 32.81 10.54 -4.49
C ALA A 193 31.93 11.70 -4.01
N PHE A 194 31.03 11.41 -3.07
CA PHE A 194 30.07 12.37 -2.57
C PHE A 194 30.46 12.80 -1.16
N GLN A 195 30.61 14.11 -0.95
CA GLN A 195 30.61 14.64 0.40
C GLN A 195 29.17 14.77 0.85
N THR A 196 28.84 14.13 1.97
CA THR A 196 27.48 14.13 2.50
C THR A 196 27.42 14.82 3.86
N LYS A 197 26.23 15.24 4.25
CA LYS A 197 25.96 15.89 5.52
C LYS A 197 24.54 15.57 5.97
N GLY A 198 24.38 15.14 7.22
CA GLY A 198 23.06 15.13 7.86
C GLY A 198 22.53 16.55 7.97
N VAL A 199 21.30 16.81 7.54
CA VAL A 199 20.71 18.16 7.53
C VAL A 199 20.78 18.83 8.91
N ASN A 200 20.64 18.04 9.98
CA ASN A 200 20.72 18.51 11.37
C ASN A 200 22.15 18.54 11.94
N ASN A 201 23.15 18.03 11.21
CA ASN A 201 24.54 18.04 11.68
C ASN A 201 25.16 19.43 11.49
N GLN A 202 26.14 19.79 12.34
CA GLN A 202 26.84 21.07 12.20
C GLN A 202 27.86 21.04 11.06
N THR A 203 28.65 19.97 10.99
CA THR A 203 29.71 19.77 10.01
C THR A 203 29.33 18.71 8.97
N PRO A 204 29.87 18.79 7.74
CA PRO A 204 29.84 17.68 6.79
C PRO A 204 30.51 16.43 7.36
N ASP A 205 30.17 15.27 6.80
CA ASP A 205 30.80 14.01 7.15
C ASP A 205 32.28 14.01 6.72
N SER A 206 33.14 13.43 7.55
CA SER A 206 34.58 13.36 7.30
C SER A 206 34.94 12.42 6.16
N ASN A 207 34.16 11.35 6.00
CA ASN A 207 34.38 10.32 4.99
C ASN A 207 33.56 10.65 3.75
N LEU A 208 34.20 10.57 2.59
CA LEU A 208 33.50 10.67 1.32
C LEU A 208 32.79 9.34 1.02
N ALA A 209 31.55 9.43 0.57
CA ALA A 209 30.81 8.26 0.09
C ALA A 209 31.24 7.96 -1.34
N ALA A 210 32.00 6.88 -1.54
CA ALA A 210 32.36 6.42 -2.88
C ALA A 210 31.11 6.03 -3.67
N ALA A 211 31.08 6.34 -4.98
CA ALA A 211 29.96 6.02 -5.86
C ALA A 211 29.52 4.54 -5.79
N GLY A 212 30.47 3.62 -5.68
CA GLY A 212 30.19 2.18 -5.56
C GLY A 212 29.51 1.77 -4.24
N ASN A 213 29.54 2.61 -3.21
CA ASN A 213 28.90 2.34 -1.91
C ASN A 213 27.49 2.95 -1.82
N VAL A 214 27.04 3.67 -2.84
CA VAL A 214 25.70 4.26 -2.85
C VAL A 214 24.66 3.16 -3.09
N VAL A 215 23.76 3.00 -2.13
CA VAL A 215 22.62 2.08 -2.23
C VAL A 215 21.58 2.66 -3.17
N GLY A 216 21.27 3.95 -3.01
CA GLY A 216 20.32 4.65 -3.87
C GLY A 216 19.93 6.02 -3.35
N LYS A 217 19.19 6.75 -4.18
CA LYS A 217 18.58 8.05 -3.86
C LYS A 217 17.25 7.83 -3.14
N VAL A 218 16.99 8.59 -2.08
CA VAL A 218 15.71 8.57 -1.37
C VAL A 218 14.65 9.19 -2.27
N VAL A 219 13.60 8.42 -2.58
CA VAL A 219 12.48 8.86 -3.44
C VAL A 219 11.20 9.09 -2.65
N TYR A 220 11.07 8.46 -1.48
CA TYR A 220 9.88 8.58 -0.64
C TYR A 220 10.24 8.30 0.82
N HIS A 221 9.58 9.01 1.74
CA HIS A 221 9.66 8.71 3.17
C HIS A 221 8.30 8.91 3.85
N ASN A 222 8.05 8.12 4.90
CA ASN A 222 6.83 8.25 5.71
C ASN A 222 7.06 7.76 7.14
N LEU A 223 6.75 8.62 8.12
CA LEU A 223 6.92 8.33 9.54
C LEU A 223 5.99 7.20 10.02
N LEU A 224 4.71 7.26 9.64
CA LEU A 224 3.71 6.29 10.06
C LEU A 224 4.04 4.89 9.55
N LEU A 225 4.44 4.75 8.29
CA LEU A 225 4.87 3.47 7.73
C LEU A 225 6.07 2.89 8.48
N GLY A 226 7.01 3.75 8.87
CA GLY A 226 8.17 3.32 9.65
C GLY A 226 7.80 2.85 11.05
N GLN A 227 6.86 3.51 11.72
CA GLN A 227 6.33 3.07 13.01
C GLN A 227 5.59 1.73 12.90
N ILE A 228 4.75 1.55 11.86
CA ILE A 228 4.07 0.28 11.59
C ILE A 228 5.10 -0.82 11.33
N ALA A 229 6.09 -0.57 10.49
CA ALA A 229 7.15 -1.54 10.17
C ALA A 229 7.94 -1.95 11.43
N GLN A 230 8.30 -0.99 12.29
CA GLN A 230 8.96 -1.27 13.57
C GLN A 230 8.08 -2.09 14.51
N TRP A 231 6.79 -1.75 14.62
CA TRP A 231 5.85 -2.49 15.46
C TRP A 231 5.68 -3.93 14.96
N ILE A 232 5.53 -4.13 13.65
CA ILE A 232 5.44 -5.46 13.03
C ILE A 232 6.72 -6.25 13.30
N SER A 233 7.89 -5.63 13.10
CA SER A 233 9.18 -6.29 13.33
C SER A 233 9.38 -6.68 14.79
N ALA A 234 8.95 -5.84 15.73
CA ALA A 234 9.04 -6.12 17.17
C ALA A 234 8.05 -7.22 17.61
N ASN A 235 6.87 -7.26 16.99
CA ASN A 235 5.77 -8.17 17.35
C ASN A 235 5.54 -9.27 16.31
N TRP A 236 6.57 -9.66 15.55
CA TRP A 236 6.40 -10.60 14.44
C TRP A 236 5.76 -11.94 14.83
N PRO A 237 6.01 -12.56 16.02
CA PRO A 237 5.34 -13.79 16.39
C PRO A 237 3.84 -13.59 16.63
N LEU A 238 3.45 -12.43 17.17
CA LEU A 238 2.05 -12.05 17.37
C LEU A 238 1.34 -11.91 16.02
N VAL A 239 1.98 -11.23 15.06
CA VAL A 239 1.43 -11.07 13.70
C VAL A 239 1.20 -12.44 13.05
N VAL A 240 2.17 -13.35 13.14
CA VAL A 240 2.03 -14.72 12.62
C VAL A 240 0.92 -15.48 13.34
N PHE A 241 0.81 -15.34 14.66
CA PHE A 241 -0.25 -15.97 15.45
C PHE A 241 -1.65 -15.47 15.04
N LEU A 242 -1.83 -14.15 14.90
CA LEU A 242 -3.11 -13.57 14.48
C LEU A 242 -3.50 -14.03 13.07
N LEU A 243 -2.54 -14.09 12.14
CA LEU A 243 -2.78 -14.63 10.80
C LEU A 243 -3.18 -16.11 10.84
N ALA A 244 -2.55 -16.92 11.70
CA ALA A 244 -2.88 -18.33 11.87
C ALA A 244 -4.29 -18.52 12.46
N VAL A 245 -4.66 -17.74 13.49
CA VAL A 245 -6.00 -17.75 14.08
C VAL A 245 -7.05 -17.34 13.04
N TRP A 246 -6.78 -16.28 12.29
CA TRP A 246 -7.68 -15.79 11.24
C TRP A 246 -7.86 -16.82 10.12
N ALA A 247 -6.78 -17.49 9.70
CA ALA A 247 -6.83 -18.57 8.71
C ALA A 247 -7.61 -19.78 9.23
N ALA A 248 -7.41 -20.17 10.50
CA ALA A 248 -8.15 -21.25 11.15
C ALA A 248 -9.65 -20.93 11.25
N LEU A 249 -10.00 -19.71 11.65
CA LEU A 249 -11.40 -19.26 11.72
C LEU A 249 -12.05 -19.27 10.35
N SER A 250 -11.35 -18.78 9.33
CA SER A 250 -11.81 -18.81 7.93
C SER A 250 -12.00 -20.26 7.44
N TRP A 251 -11.10 -21.18 7.80
CA TRP A 251 -11.23 -22.60 7.49
C TRP A 251 -12.43 -23.26 8.17
N VAL A 252 -12.66 -22.96 9.46
CA VAL A 252 -13.82 -23.46 10.21
C VAL A 252 -15.12 -22.92 9.62
N LEU A 253 -15.20 -21.62 9.34
CA LEU A 253 -16.39 -20.98 8.75
C LEU A 253 -16.71 -21.60 7.38
N LYS A 254 -15.67 -21.85 6.57
CA LYS A 254 -15.81 -22.55 5.28
C LYS A 254 -16.24 -24.00 5.46
N ARG A 255 -15.87 -24.67 6.55
CA ARG A 255 -16.26 -26.05 6.86
C ARG A 255 -17.71 -26.15 7.33
N THR A 256 -18.16 -25.21 8.17
CA THR A 256 -19.53 -25.20 8.69
C THR A 256 -20.53 -24.71 7.65
N MET A 257 -20.15 -23.78 6.77
CA MET A 257 -21.00 -23.30 5.68
C MET A 257 -20.95 -24.17 4.42
N ARG A 258 -20.41 -25.40 4.47
CA ARG A 258 -20.59 -26.36 3.35
C ARG A 258 -22.03 -26.85 3.40
N PRO A 259 -22.93 -26.42 2.49
CA PRO A 259 -24.26 -26.98 2.45
C PRO A 259 -24.14 -28.49 2.26
N THR A 260 -24.79 -29.26 3.13
CA THR A 260 -24.99 -30.71 3.02
C THR A 260 -25.90 -31.03 1.84
N ALA A 261 -25.47 -30.64 0.63
CA ALA A 261 -26.18 -30.90 -0.60
C ALA A 261 -25.46 -32.02 -1.34
N LYS A 262 -25.76 -33.28 -1.01
CA LYS A 262 -25.75 -34.42 -1.96
C LYS A 262 -26.16 -35.80 -1.39
N GLU A 263 -27.10 -35.88 -0.45
CA GLU A 263 -27.71 -37.18 -0.10
C GLU A 263 -29.14 -37.37 -0.61
N GLY A 264 -29.89 -36.29 -0.86
CA GLY A 264 -31.27 -36.39 -1.39
C GLY A 264 -31.38 -36.85 -2.85
N GLY A 265 -30.49 -36.39 -3.73
CA GLY A 265 -30.56 -36.69 -5.17
C GLY A 265 -30.20 -38.14 -5.53
N ARG A 266 -29.34 -38.79 -4.73
CA ARG A 266 -28.87 -40.16 -4.98
C ARG A 266 -29.93 -41.23 -4.67
N ARG A 267 -30.83 -40.98 -3.71
CA ARG A 267 -31.94 -41.88 -3.39
C ARG A 267 -33.07 -41.83 -4.42
N LEU A 268 -33.35 -40.66 -4.99
CA LEU A 268 -34.37 -40.50 -6.03
C LEU A 268 -33.95 -41.15 -7.35
N GLN A 269 -32.67 -41.02 -7.73
CA GLN A 269 -32.15 -41.66 -8.94
C GLN A 269 -32.16 -43.19 -8.82
N LYS A 270 -31.83 -43.74 -7.64
CA LYS A 270 -31.84 -45.19 -7.39
C LYS A 270 -33.25 -45.80 -7.36
N ARG A 271 -34.28 -45.00 -7.02
CA ARG A 271 -35.69 -45.43 -7.05
C ARG A 271 -36.28 -45.41 -8.46
N ASN A 272 -35.82 -44.49 -9.31
CA ASN A 272 -36.26 -44.39 -10.72
C ASN A 272 -35.51 -45.33 -11.67
N SER A 273 -34.43 -45.98 -11.21
CA SER A 273 -33.67 -46.97 -11.97
C SER A 273 -33.98 -48.42 -11.60
N ALA A 274 -34.97 -48.67 -10.74
CA ALA A 274 -35.45 -50.02 -10.45
C ALA A 274 -36.33 -50.51 -11.63
N PRO A 275 -36.11 -51.71 -12.20
CA PRO A 275 -36.96 -52.23 -13.26
C PRO A 275 -38.39 -52.45 -12.75
N ALA A 276 -39.39 -52.07 -13.54
CA ALA A 276 -40.78 -52.39 -13.25
C ALA A 276 -40.96 -53.92 -13.26
N GLU A 277 -41.52 -54.47 -12.17
CA GLU A 277 -41.98 -55.87 -12.17
C GLU A 277 -42.98 -56.09 -13.30
N PRO A 278 -42.85 -57.18 -14.09
CA PRO A 278 -43.84 -57.49 -15.10
C PRO A 278 -45.15 -57.92 -14.44
N ALA A 279 -46.21 -57.20 -14.79
CA ALA A 279 -47.58 -57.51 -14.43
C ALA A 279 -48.00 -58.88 -14.98
N GLY A 280 -48.48 -59.74 -14.08
CA GLY A 280 -49.53 -60.72 -14.36
C GLY A 280 -49.15 -61.94 -15.20
N THR A 281 -48.87 -63.06 -14.53
CA THR A 281 -49.13 -64.37 -15.13
C THR A 281 -50.54 -64.79 -14.77
N ALA A 282 -51.39 -64.82 -15.79
CA ALA A 282 -52.75 -65.30 -15.73
C ALA A 282 -52.80 -66.76 -15.24
N ARG A 283 -53.72 -66.96 -14.30
CA ARG A 283 -54.44 -68.20 -13.95
C ARG A 283 -54.55 -69.19 -15.12
N ASN A 284 -54.07 -70.43 -14.94
CA ASN A 284 -54.73 -71.60 -15.52
C ASN A 284 -54.34 -72.93 -14.87
N ARG A 285 -55.39 -73.70 -14.57
CA ARG A 285 -55.51 -75.08 -14.02
C ARG A 285 -55.13 -75.33 -12.57
#